data_AF-A0AA97AXC6-F1
#
_entry.id   AF-A0AA97AXC6-F1
#
_cell.length_a   1.000
_cell.length_b   1.000
_cell.length_c   1.000
_cell.angle_alpha   90.00
_cell.angle_beta   90.00
_cell.angle_gamma   90.00
#
_symmetry.space_group_name_H-M   'P 1'
#
loop_
_entity.id
_entity.type
_entity.pdbx_description
1 polymer ?
#
loop_
_entity_poly.entity_id
_entity_poly.type
_entity_poly.pdbx_seq_one_letter_code
_entity_poly.pdbx_strand_id
1 'polypeptide(L)'
;MLALGLLPFSGVLDKPGKVLAKKKKRIQKGLEGYKPHWWIKSLCAVLFGLPIAIAIAGLIALWGPGDVVVDDKSQFVMWLITPVWLTLVSLVYLFISVRRMLSLYLGLNLVLFTLLWVAKFGG
;
A
#
# COMPACT_ATOMS: atom_id res chain seq x y z
N MET A 1 25.36 40.96 47.14
CA MET A 1 23.97 41.32 47.52
C MET A 1 23.00 41.49 46.33
N LEU A 2 23.46 41.48 45.06
CA LEU A 2 22.60 41.70 43.88
C LEU A 2 22.01 40.43 43.24
N ALA A 3 22.50 39.24 43.59
CA ALA A 3 22.07 37.97 42.97
C ALA A 3 20.85 37.31 43.63
N LEU A 4 20.41 37.77 44.81
CA LEU A 4 19.35 37.13 45.59
C LEU A 4 17.91 37.54 45.18
N GLY A 5 17.74 38.58 44.36
CA GLY A 5 16.42 39.12 43.98
C GLY A 5 15.75 38.45 42.77
N LEU A 6 16.47 37.60 42.01
CA LEU A 6 15.95 36.93 40.81
C LEU A 6 15.40 35.51 41.09
N LEU A 7 15.53 35.02 42.32
CA LEU A 7 15.05 33.71 42.75
C LEU A 7 13.52 33.49 42.71
N PRO A 8 12.62 34.48 42.88
CA PRO A 8 11.19 34.18 42.80
C PRO A 8 10.74 33.89 41.35
N PHE A 9 11.56 34.19 40.34
CA PHE A 9 11.19 34.04 38.92
C PHE A 9 11.69 32.73 38.28
N SER A 10 12.78 32.13 38.78
CA SER A 10 13.34 30.89 38.21
C SER A 10 12.42 29.67 38.40
N GLY A 11 11.66 29.61 39.50
CA GLY A 11 10.67 28.56 39.76
C GLY A 11 9.41 28.63 38.88
N VAL A 12 9.09 29.81 38.33
CA VAL A 12 7.96 30.00 37.41
C VAL A 12 8.32 29.48 36.01
N LEU A 13 9.59 29.55 35.62
CA LEU A 13 10.10 29.07 34.33
C LEU A 13 10.34 27.55 34.26
N ASP A 14 10.42 26.84 35.40
CA ASP A 14 10.52 25.37 35.43
C ASP A 14 9.15 24.68 35.16
N LYS A 15 8.04 25.35 35.49
CA LYS A 15 6.67 24.87 35.23
C LYS A 15 6.36 24.64 33.74
N PRO A 16 6.65 25.57 32.80
CA PRO A 16 6.39 25.33 31.38
C PRO A 16 7.27 24.19 30.82
N GLY A 17 8.52 24.04 31.28
CA GLY A 17 9.43 23.00 30.80
C GLY A 17 8.90 21.58 31.02
N LYS A 18 8.38 21.27 32.22
CA LYS A 18 7.84 19.94 32.54
C LYS A 18 6.52 19.64 31.83
N VAL A 19 5.66 20.64 31.64
CA VAL A 19 4.40 20.51 30.89
C VAL A 19 4.67 20.27 29.41
N LEU A 20 5.62 21.01 28.82
CA LEU A 20 6.06 20.83 27.44
C LEU A 20 6.73 19.46 27.23
N ALA A 21 7.59 19.02 28.15
CA ALA A 21 8.20 17.70 28.11
C ALA A 21 7.16 16.57 28.18
N LYS A 22 6.14 16.71 29.06
CA LYS A 22 5.03 15.75 29.17
C LYS A 22 4.16 15.73 27.90
N LYS A 23 3.88 16.90 27.32
CA LYS A 23 3.14 17.02 26.06
C LYS A 23 3.91 16.40 24.90
N LYS A 24 5.23 16.67 24.80
CA LYS A 24 6.12 16.08 23.79
C LYS A 24 6.16 14.55 23.91
N LYS A 25 6.30 14.01 25.13
CA LYS A 25 6.28 12.57 25.38
C LYS A 25 4.94 11.92 24.99
N ARG A 26 3.83 12.61 25.23
CA ARG A 26 2.48 12.14 24.86
C ARG A 26 2.24 12.18 23.35
N ILE A 27 2.73 13.21 22.67
CA ILE A 27 2.70 13.32 21.20
C ILE A 27 3.62 12.25 20.58
N GLN A 28 4.84 12.06 21.11
CA GLN A 28 5.75 11.00 20.68
C GLN A 28 5.13 9.61 20.86
N LYS A 29 4.49 9.33 22.01
CA LYS A 29 3.79 8.06 22.23
C LYS A 29 2.61 7.86 21.26
N GLY A 30 1.94 8.93 20.83
CA GLY A 30 0.91 8.87 19.78
C GLY A 30 1.49 8.65 18.37
N LEU A 31 2.63 9.29 18.07
CA LEU A 31 3.36 9.14 16.81
C LEU A 31 4.02 7.76 16.66
N GLU A 32 4.47 7.15 17.76
CA GLU A 32 5.01 5.78 17.76
C GLU A 32 3.96 4.73 17.33
N GLY A 33 2.66 5.02 17.56
CA GLY A 33 1.54 4.19 17.09
C GLY A 33 1.15 4.43 15.62
N TYR A 34 1.43 5.62 15.09
CA TYR A 34 1.16 5.97 13.69
C TYR A 34 2.43 5.81 12.87
N LYS A 35 2.90 4.57 12.68
CA LYS A 35 3.97 4.31 11.71
C LYS A 35 3.38 4.40 10.30
N PRO A 36 3.86 5.31 9.45
CA PRO A 36 3.37 5.41 8.08
C PRO A 36 3.79 4.16 7.29
N HIS A 37 2.93 3.14 7.22
CA HIS A 37 3.22 1.89 6.48
C HIS A 37 3.07 2.05 4.96
N TRP A 38 3.21 3.27 4.42
CA TRP A 38 3.01 3.55 3.00
C TRP A 38 3.98 2.76 2.13
N TRP A 39 5.25 2.66 2.55
CA TRP A 39 6.28 1.89 1.82
C TRP A 39 5.90 0.43 1.64
N ILE A 40 5.39 -0.20 2.70
CA ILE A 40 4.97 -1.61 2.67
C ILE A 40 3.74 -1.78 1.78
N LYS A 41 2.79 -0.84 1.82
CA LYS A 41 1.61 -0.86 0.93
C LYS A 41 2.03 -0.79 -0.53
N SER A 42 2.92 0.13 -0.89
CA SER A 42 3.43 0.28 -2.25
C SER A 42 4.18 -0.98 -2.69
N LEU A 43 5.09 -1.51 -1.86
CA LEU A 43 5.86 -2.71 -2.19
C LEU A 43 4.97 -3.94 -2.39
N CYS A 44 4.00 -4.15 -1.48
CA CYS A 44 3.04 -5.24 -1.60
C CYS A 44 2.16 -5.07 -2.84
N ALA A 45 1.72 -3.86 -3.19
CA ALA A 45 0.89 -3.64 -4.37
C ALA A 45 1.66 -3.86 -5.67
N VAL A 46 2.93 -3.45 -5.72
CA VAL A 46 3.83 -3.70 -6.86
C VAL A 46 4.03 -5.21 -7.04
N LEU A 47 4.40 -5.92 -5.98
CA LEU A 47 4.70 -7.36 -6.02
C LEU A 47 3.47 -8.23 -6.24
N PHE A 48 2.36 -7.97 -5.54
CA PHE A 48 1.13 -8.78 -5.66
C PHE A 48 0.19 -8.29 -6.77
N GLY A 49 0.30 -7.04 -7.21
CA GLY A 49 -0.49 -6.49 -8.31
C GLY A 49 -0.02 -6.94 -9.68
N LEU A 50 1.28 -7.20 -9.86
CA LEU A 50 1.83 -7.64 -11.14
C LEU A 50 1.28 -9.02 -11.58
N PRO A 51 1.26 -10.06 -10.73
CA PRO A 51 0.68 -11.34 -11.11
C PRO A 51 -0.83 -11.26 -11.39
N ILE A 52 -1.57 -10.37 -10.71
CA ILE A 52 -3.00 -10.10 -11.01
C ILE A 52 -3.13 -9.53 -12.42
N ALA A 53 -2.33 -8.53 -12.77
CA ALA A 53 -2.36 -7.90 -14.09
C ALA A 53 -2.02 -8.91 -15.20
N ILE A 54 -0.99 -9.74 -14.99
CA ILE A 54 -0.63 -10.83 -15.90
C ILE A 54 -1.77 -11.84 -16.01
N ALA A 55 -2.39 -12.21 -14.89
CA ALA A 55 -3.45 -13.22 -14.91
C ALA A 55 -4.69 -12.74 -15.69
N ILE A 56 -5.07 -11.47 -15.50
CA ILE A 56 -6.14 -10.81 -16.28
C ILE A 56 -5.77 -10.77 -17.78
N ALA A 57 -4.54 -10.37 -18.11
CA ALA A 57 -4.05 -10.33 -19.48
C ALA A 57 -4.07 -11.73 -20.13
N GLY A 58 -3.68 -12.77 -19.38
CA GLY A 58 -3.75 -14.17 -19.83
C GLY A 58 -5.17 -14.66 -20.06
N LEU A 59 -6.13 -14.30 -19.21
CA LEU A 59 -7.55 -14.61 -19.42
C LEU A 59 -8.09 -13.94 -20.68
N ILE A 60 -7.74 -12.68 -20.92
CA ILE A 60 -8.12 -11.94 -22.14
C ILE A 60 -7.46 -12.57 -23.38
N ALA A 61 -6.22 -13.05 -23.26
CA ALA A 61 -5.56 -13.75 -24.36
C ALA A 61 -6.25 -15.08 -24.72
N LEU A 62 -6.75 -15.82 -23.72
CA LEU A 62 -7.45 -17.09 -23.87
C LEU A 62 -8.91 -16.92 -24.35
N TRP A 63 -9.64 -15.92 -23.86
CA TRP A 63 -11.05 -15.69 -24.20
C TRP A 63 -11.28 -14.70 -25.34
N GLY A 64 -10.25 -13.93 -25.74
CA GLY A 64 -10.38 -12.97 -26.82
C GLY A 64 -10.58 -13.68 -28.18
N PRO A 65 -11.51 -13.23 -29.03
CA PRO A 65 -11.73 -13.80 -30.35
C PRO A 65 -10.49 -13.63 -31.24
N GLY A 66 -10.14 -14.68 -31.99
CA GLY A 66 -8.98 -14.72 -32.90
C GLY A 66 -7.74 -15.39 -32.30
N ASP A 67 -6.95 -16.02 -33.16
CA ASP A 67 -5.67 -16.64 -32.78
C ASP A 67 -4.70 -15.62 -32.20
N VAL A 68 -3.89 -16.04 -31.22
CA VAL A 68 -2.85 -15.22 -30.58
C VAL A 68 -1.76 -14.77 -31.57
N VAL A 69 -1.79 -15.30 -32.81
CA VAL A 69 -0.87 -15.02 -33.91
C VAL A 69 -1.18 -13.70 -34.62
N VAL A 70 -2.32 -13.06 -34.34
CA VAL A 70 -2.62 -11.72 -34.87
C VAL A 70 -1.85 -10.68 -34.04
N ASP A 71 -0.88 -10.01 -34.67
CA ASP A 71 0.06 -9.05 -34.04
C ASP A 71 -0.66 -8.04 -33.13
N ASP A 72 -1.80 -7.51 -33.60
CA ASP A 72 -2.63 -6.53 -32.89
C ASP A 72 -3.16 -7.02 -31.54
N LYS A 73 -3.57 -8.29 -31.44
CA LYS A 73 -4.11 -8.88 -30.19
C LYS A 73 -3.00 -9.01 -29.15
N SER A 74 -1.83 -9.48 -29.56
CA SER A 74 -0.68 -9.66 -28.68
C SER A 74 -0.18 -8.31 -28.12
N GLN A 75 -0.12 -7.28 -28.98
CA GLN A 75 0.24 -5.93 -28.60
C GLN A 75 -0.78 -5.35 -27.61
N PHE A 76 -2.08 -5.47 -27.91
CA PHE A 76 -3.13 -4.99 -27.00
C PHE A 76 -3.03 -5.64 -25.61
N VAL A 77 -2.87 -6.95 -25.54
CA VAL A 77 -2.70 -7.68 -24.27
C VAL A 77 -1.45 -7.22 -23.53
N MET A 78 -0.34 -7.01 -24.23
CA MET A 78 0.91 -6.51 -23.64
C MET A 78 0.74 -5.11 -23.05
N TRP A 79 0.13 -4.20 -23.82
CA TRP A 79 -0.11 -2.82 -23.40
C TRP A 79 -1.15 -2.71 -22.28
N LEU A 80 -2.04 -3.69 -22.12
CA LEU A 80 -3.07 -3.70 -21.08
C LEU A 80 -2.53 -4.07 -19.69
N ILE A 81 -1.40 -4.79 -19.61
CA ILE A 81 -0.78 -5.18 -18.34
C ILE A 81 -0.39 -3.93 -17.53
N THR A 82 0.28 -2.95 -18.14
CA THR A 82 0.78 -1.74 -17.47
C THR A 82 -0.33 -0.88 -16.83
N PRO A 83 -1.41 -0.48 -17.53
CA PRO A 83 -2.47 0.32 -16.95
C PRO A 83 -3.25 -0.46 -15.88
N VAL A 84 -3.49 -1.76 -16.06
CA VAL A 84 -4.12 -2.60 -15.03
C VAL A 84 -3.23 -2.65 -13.78
N TRP A 85 -1.94 -2.87 -13.96
CA TRP A 85 -0.98 -2.92 -12.86
C TRP A 85 -0.90 -1.60 -12.09
N LEU A 86 -0.79 -0.46 -12.79
CA LEU A 86 -0.77 0.87 -12.17
C LEU A 86 -2.09 1.19 -11.44
N THR A 87 -3.23 0.75 -11.99
CA THR A 87 -4.53 0.92 -11.35
C THR A 87 -4.56 0.18 -10.01
N LEU A 88 -4.11 -1.07 -9.97
CA LEU A 88 -3.99 -1.83 -8.72
C LEU A 88 -3.06 -1.12 -7.73
N VAL A 89 -1.88 -0.69 -8.16
CA VAL A 89 -0.94 0.07 -7.32
C VAL A 89 -1.60 1.33 -6.73
N SER A 90 -2.43 2.04 -7.50
CA SER A 90 -3.19 3.20 -7.01
C SER A 90 -4.27 2.82 -5.99
N LEU A 91 -5.03 1.75 -6.25
CA LEU A 91 -6.09 1.25 -5.36
C LEU A 91 -5.57 0.89 -3.97
N VAL A 92 -4.27 0.61 -3.81
CA VAL A 92 -3.69 0.30 -2.51
C VAL A 92 -3.85 1.42 -1.48
N TYR A 93 -3.88 2.67 -1.94
CA TYR A 93 -3.96 3.84 -1.08
C TYR A 93 -5.38 4.08 -0.54
N LEU A 94 -6.40 3.45 -1.13
CA LEU A 94 -7.77 3.44 -0.61
C LEU A 94 -7.89 2.58 0.66
N PHE A 95 -6.97 1.63 0.87
CA PHE A 95 -7.02 0.76 2.05
C PHE A 95 -6.36 1.41 3.26
N ILE A 96 -7.16 1.64 4.30
CA ILE A 96 -6.65 2.09 5.60
C ILE A 96 -5.78 0.98 6.25
N SER A 97 -6.23 -0.28 6.19
CA SER A 97 -5.56 -1.44 6.81
C SER A 97 -4.74 -2.28 5.83
N VAL A 98 -3.45 -2.48 6.14
CA VAL A 98 -2.53 -3.33 5.35
C VAL A 98 -2.97 -4.79 5.34
N ARG A 99 -3.54 -5.30 6.45
CA ARG A 99 -3.97 -6.70 6.53
C ARG A 99 -5.11 -7.00 5.57
N ARG A 100 -6.10 -6.10 5.47
CA ARG A 100 -7.24 -6.23 4.56
C ARG A 100 -6.80 -6.15 3.09
N MET A 101 -5.88 -5.23 2.79
CA MET A 101 -5.26 -5.14 1.47
C MET A 101 -4.59 -6.47 1.11
N LEU A 102 -3.74 -7.00 2.00
CA LEU A 102 -3.00 -8.24 1.72
C LEU A 102 -3.93 -9.44 1.50
N SER A 103 -4.97 -9.59 2.32
CA SER A 103 -5.95 -10.66 2.14
C SER A 103 -6.71 -10.55 0.82
N LEU A 104 -7.07 -9.33 0.39
CA LEU A 104 -7.78 -9.10 -0.86
C LEU A 104 -6.89 -9.37 -2.08
N TYR A 105 -5.65 -8.88 -2.07
CA TYR A 105 -4.69 -9.12 -3.15
C TYR A 105 -4.33 -10.60 -3.26
N LEU A 106 -4.11 -11.27 -2.12
CA LEU A 106 -3.81 -12.70 -2.10
C LEU A 106 -5.02 -13.53 -2.57
N GLY A 107 -6.22 -13.20 -2.09
CA GLY A 107 -7.46 -13.85 -2.53
C GLY A 107 -7.72 -13.65 -4.02
N LEU A 108 -7.50 -12.45 -4.55
CA LEU A 108 -7.67 -12.16 -5.97
C LEU A 108 -6.66 -12.91 -6.84
N ASN A 109 -5.39 -13.00 -6.39
CA ASN A 109 -4.40 -13.84 -7.07
C ASN A 109 -4.83 -15.30 -7.12
N LEU A 110 -5.26 -15.87 -5.99
CA LEU A 110 -5.71 -17.25 -5.93
C LEU A 110 -6.88 -17.49 -6.89
N VAL A 111 -7.90 -16.62 -6.87
CA VAL A 111 -9.07 -16.75 -7.76
C VAL A 111 -8.70 -16.63 -9.24
N LEU A 112 -7.82 -15.70 -9.61
CA LEU A 112 -7.45 -15.52 -11.01
C LEU A 112 -6.57 -16.68 -11.53
N PHE A 113 -5.64 -17.17 -10.71
CA PHE A 113 -4.81 -18.31 -11.09
C PHE A 113 -5.60 -19.63 -11.13
N THR A 114 -6.57 -19.83 -10.23
CA THR A 114 -7.46 -20.99 -10.32
C THR A 114 -8.33 -20.90 -11.56
N LEU A 115 -8.88 -19.72 -11.88
CA LEU A 115 -9.66 -19.51 -13.10
C LEU A 115 -8.82 -19.76 -14.36
N LEU A 116 -7.57 -19.27 -14.40
CA LEU A 116 -6.65 -19.55 -15.50
C LEU A 116 -6.33 -21.04 -15.63
N TRP A 117 -6.11 -21.72 -14.51
CA TRP A 117 -5.84 -23.16 -14.51
C TRP A 117 -7.03 -23.94 -15.05
N VAL A 118 -8.24 -23.62 -14.61
CA VAL A 118 -9.49 -24.20 -15.14
C VAL A 118 -9.67 -23.86 -16.61
N ALA A 119 -9.42 -22.62 -17.04
CA ALA A 119 -9.56 -22.22 -18.44
C ALA A 119 -8.55 -22.92 -19.37
N LYS A 120 -7.38 -23.28 -18.87
CA LYS A 120 -6.31 -23.93 -19.64
C LYS A 120 -6.41 -25.46 -19.66
N PHE A 121 -6.87 -26.08 -18.57
CA PHE A 121 -6.89 -27.55 -18.40
C PHE A 121 -8.29 -28.16 -18.34
N GLY A 122 -9.33 -27.34 -18.15
CA GLY A 122 -10.73 -27.77 -18.05
C GLY A 122 -11.54 -27.63 -19.34
N GLY A 123 -10.90 -27.24 -20.45
CA GLY A 123 -11.45 -27.28 -21.81
C GLY A 123 -10.63 -28.23 -22.66
#